data_AF-A0A6I7N5F7-F1
#
_entry.id   AF-A0A6I7N5F7-F1
#
_cell.length_a   1.000
_cell.length_b   1.000
_cell.length_c   1.000
_cell.angle_alpha   90.00
_cell.angle_beta   90.00
_cell.angle_gamma   90.00
#
_symmetry.space_group_name_H-M   'P 1'
#
loop_
_entity.id
_entity.type
_entity.pdbx_description
1 polymer ?
#
loop_
_entity_poly.entity_id
_entity_poly.type
_entity_poly.pdbx_seq_one_letter_code
_entity_poly.pdbx_strand_id
1 'polypeptide(L)'
;MAETYIKHKYDPILPQKDEWPVVKLSKSRKEFIKTVAEASKKSILQITNNNIDLLKEELETTLYREKLRIKQNPWAVDPDDEQDFWRKVKSNLVQLSQDGSLNKTQKKRIYIEILDEITMRYAEEIASNFIHSHYKLTRRMVTYGFSRLLNAARVKGLRSIFSNQYSLQDKIQIVGETDQIRELASKGTIVMVPTHFSNLDSILIGWIISVLGLPPFIYGAGLNLFNIGIFAYFMNALGAYKVDRRKKNLPYLETLKTYSSEAIQFGVHSLFFPGGTRSRSGMIEKKLKLGLLSTAVEAQRANFQKGVKDVAGKIFIVPVTINYHFVLEAPSLIKEHLSMTGQERYYKESDEFSTSYKISKFLVKFFTKGSDISVSIGKAMDVLGNYVDQDGQSLDRHGRIINTSDYFISNGKITVDAQREEEYTHHLGKRIVEEFHKINRVFSSHFVAFVAFQLIKRENKKMDLYSLLRLPEEDIEIPYEEFKTTCEKLLQSIMELEAESKLQVAPHMRNDINTIINHGLENVGMYHAKRPLVKNESGNIVTQDLSLLYFYHNRLLGYELERKFN
;
A
#
# COMPACT_ATOMS: atom_id res chain seq x y z
N MET A 1 -8.71 17.88 -21.39
CA MET A 1 -7.24 18.04 -21.48
C MET A 1 -6.66 16.72 -21.96
N ALA A 2 -5.85 16.71 -23.01
CA ALA A 2 -5.30 15.47 -23.55
C ALA A 2 -4.36 14.83 -22.52
N GLU A 3 -4.59 13.54 -22.19
CA GLU A 3 -3.71 12.78 -21.29
C GLU A 3 -2.31 12.67 -21.91
N THR A 4 -1.38 13.50 -21.45
CA THR A 4 0.03 13.44 -21.84
C THR A 4 0.69 12.25 -21.18
N TYR A 5 0.92 11.19 -21.97
CA TYR A 5 1.77 10.07 -21.57
C TYR A 5 3.20 10.54 -21.35
N ILE A 6 3.74 10.31 -20.16
CA ILE A 6 5.12 10.70 -19.85
C ILE A 6 6.08 9.65 -20.37
N LYS A 7 6.71 9.94 -21.51
CA LYS A 7 7.90 9.22 -22.01
C LYS A 7 9.21 9.76 -21.42
N HIS A 8 9.14 10.75 -20.53
CA HIS A 8 10.30 11.45 -20.01
C HIS A 8 10.77 10.84 -18.68
N LYS A 9 12.07 10.56 -18.55
CA LYS A 9 12.69 10.29 -17.25
C LYS A 9 13.04 11.62 -16.60
N TYR A 10 12.44 11.94 -15.46
CA TYR A 10 12.68 13.22 -14.81
C TYR A 10 14.06 13.28 -14.17
N ASP A 11 14.63 14.49 -14.17
CA ASP A 11 15.80 14.79 -13.36
C ASP A 11 15.44 14.71 -11.86
N PRO A 12 16.40 14.29 -11.01
CA PRO A 12 16.20 14.27 -9.57
C PRO A 12 15.84 15.67 -9.05
N ILE A 13 14.80 15.76 -8.22
CA ILE A 13 14.35 17.03 -7.60
C ILE A 13 15.43 17.58 -6.66
N LEU A 14 16.09 16.67 -5.92
CA LEU A 14 17.25 16.98 -5.10
C LEU A 14 18.50 16.41 -5.77
N PRO A 15 19.30 17.23 -6.47
CA PRO A 15 20.44 16.76 -7.26
C PRO A 15 21.58 16.24 -6.38
N GLN A 16 21.77 16.83 -5.20
CA GLN A 16 22.79 16.38 -4.24
C GLN A 16 22.22 15.32 -3.28
N LYS A 17 22.90 14.18 -3.21
CA LYS A 17 22.43 12.99 -2.48
C LYS A 17 22.56 13.11 -0.97
N ASP A 18 23.54 13.89 -0.50
CA ASP A 18 23.72 14.16 0.92
C ASP A 18 22.62 15.06 1.50
N GLU A 19 21.84 15.70 0.63
CA GLU A 19 20.70 16.54 1.02
C GLU A 19 19.42 15.73 1.28
N TRP A 20 19.35 14.49 0.80
CA TRP A 20 18.16 13.66 0.93
C TRP A 20 17.83 13.39 2.41
N PRO A 21 16.59 13.65 2.85
CA PRO A 21 16.19 13.48 4.25
C PRO A 21 16.48 12.09 4.81
N VAL A 22 16.24 11.02 4.04
CA VAL A 22 16.52 9.64 4.47
C VAL A 22 18.02 9.37 4.68
N VAL A 23 18.89 10.01 3.90
CA VAL A 23 20.35 9.88 4.04
C VAL A 23 20.81 10.62 5.29
N LYS A 24 20.28 11.82 5.54
CA LYS A 24 20.53 12.58 6.77
C LYS A 24 20.08 11.79 8.01
N LEU A 25 18.86 11.25 7.98
CA LEU A 25 18.32 10.40 9.05
C LEU A 25 19.19 9.16 9.31
N SER A 26 19.67 8.51 8.24
CA SER A 26 20.54 7.35 8.33
C SER A 26 21.91 7.69 8.94
N LYS A 27 22.46 8.88 8.66
CA LYS A 27 23.71 9.36 9.28
C LYS A 27 23.54 9.60 10.79
N SER A 28 22.37 10.08 11.22
CA SER A 28 22.01 10.30 12.63
C SER A 28 21.15 9.18 13.22
N ARG A 29 21.31 7.94 12.76
CA ARG A 29 20.41 6.82 13.11
C ARG A 29 20.39 6.53 14.61
N LYS A 30 21.54 6.58 15.28
CA LYS A 30 21.66 6.26 16.71
C LYS A 30 20.88 7.28 17.55
N GLU A 31 21.09 8.56 17.24
CA GLU A 31 20.40 9.68 17.89
C GLU A 31 18.89 9.59 17.62
N PHE A 32 18.50 9.32 16.38
CA PHE A 32 17.10 9.17 16.00
C PHE A 32 16.39 8.04 16.74
N ILE A 33 17.02 6.85 16.84
CA ILE A 33 16.47 5.72 17.60
C ILE A 33 16.27 6.09 19.07
N LYS A 34 17.25 6.77 19.67
CA LYS A 34 17.14 7.24 21.05
C LYS A 34 15.99 8.23 21.21
N THR A 35 15.85 9.20 20.31
CA THR A 35 14.72 10.14 20.30
C THR A 35 13.38 9.41 20.20
N VAL A 36 13.27 8.43 19.30
CA VAL A 36 12.06 7.61 19.17
C VAL A 36 11.75 6.85 20.46
N ALA A 37 12.74 6.16 21.05
CA ALA A 37 12.55 5.41 22.28
C ALA A 37 12.10 6.31 23.44
N GLU A 38 12.76 7.47 23.61
CA GLU A 38 12.43 8.44 24.65
C GLU A 38 11.03 9.05 24.47
N ALA A 39 10.66 9.42 23.25
CA ALA A 39 9.34 9.95 22.93
C ALA A 39 8.24 8.88 23.12
N SER A 40 8.52 7.63 22.75
CA SER A 40 7.61 6.49 22.93
C SER A 40 7.36 6.22 24.40
N LYS A 41 8.43 6.18 25.21
CA LYS A 41 8.34 6.06 26.67
C LYS A 41 7.49 7.18 27.26
N LYS A 42 7.71 8.43 26.84
CA LYS A 42 6.91 9.57 27.30
C LYS A 42 5.42 9.42 26.94
N SER A 43 5.12 8.98 25.72
CA SER A 43 3.74 8.71 25.27
C SER A 43 3.07 7.64 26.14
N ILE A 44 3.75 6.51 26.37
CA ILE A 44 3.22 5.40 27.18
C ILE A 44 2.98 5.83 28.63
N LEU A 45 3.87 6.65 29.20
CA LEU A 45 3.68 7.21 30.54
C LEU A 45 2.50 8.17 30.62
N GLN A 46 2.19 8.90 29.55
CA GLN A 46 0.99 9.72 29.46
C GLN A 46 -0.28 8.86 29.34
N ILE A 47 -0.27 7.84 28.48
CA ILE A 47 -1.40 6.91 28.30
C ILE A 47 -1.74 6.18 29.60
N THR A 48 -0.72 5.77 30.35
CA THR A 48 -0.88 5.12 31.66
C THR A 48 -1.16 6.11 32.80
N ASN A 49 -1.39 7.39 32.50
CA ASN A 49 -1.62 8.47 33.47
C ASN A 49 -0.53 8.55 34.56
N ASN A 50 0.72 8.18 34.22
CA ASN A 50 1.83 8.05 35.15
C ASN A 50 1.55 7.12 36.36
N ASN A 51 0.55 6.24 36.25
CA ASN A 51 0.14 5.29 37.27
C ASN A 51 1.03 4.04 37.22
N ILE A 52 1.64 3.72 38.36
CA ILE A 52 2.56 2.57 38.48
C ILE A 52 1.86 1.23 38.24
N ASP A 53 0.61 1.09 38.68
CA ASP A 53 -0.11 -0.18 38.62
C ASP A 53 -0.50 -0.49 37.17
N LEU A 54 -0.97 0.53 36.43
CA LEU A 54 -1.23 0.42 34.98
C LEU A 54 0.06 0.15 34.20
N LEU A 55 1.16 0.85 34.53
CA LEU A 55 2.45 0.61 33.87
C LEU A 55 2.94 -0.83 34.11
N LYS A 56 2.81 -1.34 35.34
CA LYS A 56 3.15 -2.72 35.68
C LYS A 56 2.33 -3.70 34.84
N GLU A 57 1.00 -3.52 34.80
CA GLU A 57 0.10 -4.37 34.03
C GLU A 57 0.46 -4.41 32.54
N GLU A 58 0.79 -3.25 31.95
CA GLU A 58 1.22 -3.15 30.55
C GLU A 58 2.55 -3.88 30.30
N LEU A 59 3.51 -3.78 31.22
CA LEU A 59 4.79 -4.50 31.12
C LEU A 59 4.62 -6.02 31.24
N GLU A 60 3.79 -6.48 32.17
CA GLU A 60 3.48 -7.91 32.36
C GLU A 60 2.71 -8.47 31.15
N THR A 61 1.73 -7.72 30.64
CA THR A 61 0.99 -8.07 29.43
C THR A 61 1.89 -8.12 28.21
N THR A 62 2.81 -7.17 28.08
CA THR A 62 3.82 -7.13 27.01
C THR A 62 4.69 -8.38 27.04
N LEU A 63 5.26 -8.70 28.21
CA LEU A 63 6.07 -9.90 28.40
C LEU A 63 5.30 -11.18 28.04
N TYR A 64 4.05 -11.30 28.51
CA TYR A 64 3.22 -12.47 28.22
C TYR A 64 2.98 -12.64 26.72
N ARG A 65 2.57 -11.57 26.03
CA ARG A 65 2.30 -11.59 24.58
C ARG A 65 3.54 -11.94 23.76
N GLU A 66 4.70 -11.40 24.13
CA GLU A 66 5.96 -11.67 23.42
C GLU A 66 6.42 -13.11 23.62
N LYS A 67 6.34 -13.64 24.84
CA LYS A 67 6.63 -15.06 25.09
C LYS A 67 5.70 -15.99 24.32
N LEU A 68 4.42 -15.65 24.24
CA LEU A 68 3.44 -16.42 23.47
C LEU A 68 3.77 -16.39 21.98
N ARG A 69 4.09 -15.21 21.43
CA ARG A 69 4.50 -15.02 20.03
C ARG A 69 5.74 -15.85 19.70
N ILE A 70 6.80 -15.76 20.49
CA ILE A 70 8.06 -16.49 20.28
C ILE A 70 7.80 -18.01 20.24
N LYS A 71 6.92 -18.51 21.12
CA LYS A 71 6.60 -19.94 21.19
C LYS A 71 5.71 -20.41 20.03
N GLN A 72 4.71 -19.62 19.63
CA GLN A 72 3.65 -20.06 18.71
C GLN A 72 3.89 -19.67 17.25
N ASN A 73 4.64 -18.60 16.98
CA ASN A 73 4.81 -18.06 15.64
C ASN A 73 6.21 -17.43 15.44
N PRO A 74 7.30 -18.21 15.62
CA PRO A 74 8.66 -17.73 15.39
C PRO A 74 8.93 -17.53 13.89
N TRP A 75 9.60 -16.44 13.53
CA TRP A 75 10.05 -16.17 12.16
C TRP A 75 11.58 -16.17 12.09
N ALA A 76 12.14 -16.56 10.94
CA ALA A 76 13.59 -16.59 10.73
C ALA A 76 14.28 -15.21 10.79
N VAL A 77 13.50 -14.14 10.71
CA VAL A 77 13.97 -12.74 10.81
C VAL A 77 13.81 -12.15 12.22
N ASP A 78 13.31 -12.95 13.17
CA ASP A 78 13.26 -12.54 14.58
C ASP A 78 14.70 -12.45 15.11
N PRO A 79 15.02 -11.47 15.98
CA PRO A 79 16.35 -11.38 16.56
C PRO A 79 16.76 -12.65 17.33
N ASP A 80 18.00 -13.09 17.13
CA ASP A 80 18.51 -14.34 17.72
C ASP A 80 18.50 -14.33 19.27
N ASP A 81 18.59 -13.15 19.88
CA ASP A 81 18.61 -12.95 21.33
C ASP A 81 17.22 -12.69 21.95
N GLU A 82 16.11 -12.82 21.19
CA GLU A 82 14.75 -12.53 21.70
C GLU A 82 14.43 -13.31 22.98
N GLN A 83 14.79 -14.60 23.04
CA GLN A 83 14.51 -15.45 24.20
C GLN A 83 15.25 -14.97 25.45
N ASP A 84 16.49 -14.53 25.30
CA ASP A 84 17.34 -14.10 26.42
C ASP A 84 16.92 -12.72 26.91
N PHE A 85 16.60 -11.79 25.99
CA PHE A 85 16.06 -10.47 26.33
C PHE A 85 14.77 -10.59 27.17
N TRP A 86 13.78 -11.35 26.71
CA TRP A 86 12.51 -11.50 27.45
C TRP A 86 12.66 -12.33 28.73
N ARG A 87 13.68 -13.18 28.84
CA ARG A 87 14.02 -13.86 30.11
C ARG A 87 14.57 -12.87 31.13
N LYS A 88 15.42 -11.93 30.71
CA LYS A 88 15.91 -10.83 31.56
C LYS A 88 14.76 -9.95 32.04
N VAL A 89 13.89 -9.51 31.13
CA VAL A 89 12.68 -8.73 31.49
C VAL A 89 11.80 -9.47 32.51
N LYS A 90 11.57 -10.78 32.29
CA LYS A 90 10.83 -11.62 33.25
C LYS A 90 11.51 -11.63 34.62
N SER A 91 12.83 -11.85 34.67
CA SER A 91 13.58 -11.88 35.92
C SER A 91 13.44 -10.57 36.69
N ASN A 92 13.61 -9.44 36.01
CA ASN A 92 13.51 -8.11 36.60
C ASN A 92 12.10 -7.86 37.17
N LEU A 93 11.04 -8.20 36.43
CA LEU A 93 9.66 -8.04 36.90
C LEU A 93 9.31 -8.94 38.10
N VAL A 94 9.82 -10.18 38.12
CA VAL A 94 9.60 -11.11 39.24
C VAL A 94 10.36 -10.64 40.48
N GLN A 95 11.63 -10.26 40.36
CA GLN A 95 12.42 -9.72 41.47
C GLN A 95 11.75 -8.47 42.07
N LEU A 96 11.29 -7.54 41.22
CA LEU A 96 10.64 -6.31 41.65
C LEU A 96 9.30 -6.54 42.37
N SER A 97 8.54 -7.57 41.96
CA SER A 97 7.27 -7.91 42.61
C SER A 97 7.48 -8.58 43.98
N GLN A 98 8.57 -9.33 44.15
CA GLN A 98 8.93 -10.01 45.39
C GLN A 98 9.71 -9.12 46.38
N ASP A 99 10.34 -8.05 45.90
CA ASP A 99 11.11 -7.15 46.75
C ASP A 99 10.18 -6.21 47.57
N GLY A 100 9.94 -6.60 48.82
CA GLY A 100 9.18 -5.83 49.80
C GLY A 100 9.94 -4.64 50.40
N SER A 101 11.24 -4.52 50.16
CA SER A 101 12.07 -3.43 50.70
C SER A 101 11.93 -2.11 49.93
N LEU A 102 11.47 -2.18 48.67
CA LEU A 102 11.35 -1.03 47.79
C LEU A 102 10.02 -0.29 47.97
N ASN A 103 10.10 1.03 48.13
CA ASN A 103 8.93 1.90 48.17
C ASN A 103 8.32 2.12 46.76
N LYS A 104 7.11 2.68 46.71
CA LYS A 104 6.36 2.91 45.45
C LYS A 104 7.16 3.75 44.44
N THR A 105 7.92 4.73 44.88
CA THR A 105 8.73 5.61 44.01
C THR A 105 9.92 4.85 43.41
N GLN A 106 10.62 4.04 44.20
CA GLN A 106 11.72 3.20 43.73
C GLN A 106 11.21 2.16 42.73
N LYS A 107 10.08 1.49 43.03
CA LYS A 107 9.47 0.55 42.08
C LYS A 107 9.08 1.21 40.77
N LYS A 108 8.48 2.41 40.83
CA LYS A 108 8.13 3.18 39.63
C LYS A 108 9.35 3.47 38.75
N ARG A 109 10.47 3.85 39.36
CA ARG A 109 11.71 4.11 38.63
C ARG A 109 12.20 2.86 37.87
N ILE A 110 12.21 1.70 38.53
CA ILE A 110 12.65 0.45 37.90
C ILE A 110 11.69 0.03 36.78
N TYR A 111 10.37 0.19 36.95
CA TYR A 111 9.42 -0.05 35.85
C TYR A 111 9.68 0.86 34.65
N ILE A 112 10.03 2.13 34.88
CA ILE A 112 10.42 3.07 33.81
C ILE A 112 11.71 2.62 33.12
N GLU A 113 12.69 2.10 33.86
CA GLU A 113 13.93 1.54 33.29
C GLU A 113 13.66 0.30 32.43
N ILE A 114 12.76 -0.61 32.87
CA ILE A 114 12.32 -1.75 32.05
C ILE A 114 11.61 -1.27 30.78
N LEU A 115 10.74 -0.25 30.90
CA LEU A 115 10.07 0.34 29.73
C LEU A 115 11.07 0.98 28.77
N ASP A 116 12.13 1.61 29.27
CA ASP A 116 13.22 2.19 28.48
C ASP A 116 13.95 1.11 27.67
N GLU A 117 14.31 -0.02 28.31
CA GLU A 117 14.94 -1.15 27.62
C GLU A 117 14.02 -1.72 26.51
N ILE A 118 12.72 -1.87 26.78
CA ILE A 118 11.74 -2.39 25.81
C ILE A 118 11.54 -1.42 24.64
N THR A 119 11.37 -0.12 24.91
CA THR A 119 11.15 0.89 23.86
C THR A 119 12.40 1.09 23.00
N MET A 120 13.60 1.06 23.60
CA MET A 120 14.86 1.06 22.85
C MET A 120 14.97 -0.17 21.94
N ARG A 121 14.68 -1.36 22.46
CA ARG A 121 14.69 -2.61 21.69
C ARG A 121 13.72 -2.54 20.51
N TYR A 122 12.47 -2.12 20.73
CA TYR A 122 11.51 -1.99 19.65
C TYR A 122 11.90 -0.91 18.65
N ALA A 123 12.45 0.22 19.08
CA ALA A 123 12.92 1.27 18.18
C ALA A 123 14.05 0.74 17.27
N GLU A 124 14.97 -0.08 17.80
CA GLU A 124 16.00 -0.75 16.99
C GLU A 124 15.44 -1.79 16.02
N GLU A 125 14.47 -2.59 16.45
CA GLU A 125 13.80 -3.60 15.61
C GLU A 125 13.06 -2.95 14.44
N ILE A 126 12.34 -1.86 14.71
CA ILE A 126 11.58 -1.08 13.73
C ILE A 126 12.51 -0.34 12.78
N ALA A 127 13.60 0.25 13.30
CA ALA A 127 14.45 1.15 12.56
C ALA A 127 14.99 0.55 11.26
N SER A 128 15.00 1.40 10.23
CA SER A 128 15.54 1.01 8.94
C SER A 128 17.04 0.75 9.01
N ASN A 129 17.48 -0.25 8.27
CA ASN A 129 18.88 -0.51 7.96
C ASN A 129 19.18 0.01 6.55
N PHE A 130 18.90 1.30 6.31
CA PHE A 130 19.15 1.92 5.00
C PHE A 130 20.63 1.82 4.64
N ILE A 131 20.93 1.17 3.51
CA ILE A 131 22.29 1.05 3.00
C ILE A 131 22.39 1.83 1.68
N HIS A 132 23.07 2.97 1.73
CA HIS A 132 23.20 3.87 0.58
C HIS A 132 23.85 3.22 -0.66
N SER A 133 24.86 2.35 -0.47
CA SER A 133 25.50 1.63 -1.58
C SER A 133 24.52 0.71 -2.32
N HIS A 134 23.62 0.06 -1.56
CA HIS A 134 22.56 -0.77 -2.13
C HIS A 134 21.55 0.08 -2.90
N TYR A 135 21.21 1.29 -2.47
CA TYR A 135 20.32 2.16 -3.24
C TYR A 135 20.83 2.46 -4.65
N LYS A 136 22.13 2.79 -4.84
CA LYS A 136 22.70 3.03 -6.17
C LYS A 136 22.65 1.79 -7.06
N LEU A 137 22.98 0.64 -6.48
CA LEU A 137 23.01 -0.64 -7.18
C LEU A 137 21.58 -1.10 -7.49
N THR A 138 20.62 -0.96 -6.57
CA THR A 138 19.20 -1.20 -6.78
C THR A 138 18.66 -0.29 -7.87
N ARG A 139 18.86 1.04 -7.80
CA ARG A 139 18.44 1.96 -8.88
C ARG A 139 18.99 1.54 -10.25
N ARG A 140 20.27 1.16 -10.32
CA ARG A 140 20.87 0.61 -11.55
C ARG A 140 20.28 -0.74 -11.95
N MET A 141 20.08 -1.67 -11.04
CA MET A 141 19.50 -3.00 -11.30
C MET A 141 18.03 -2.92 -11.68
N VAL A 142 17.22 -2.05 -11.06
CA VAL A 142 15.85 -1.80 -11.48
C VAL A 142 15.88 -1.21 -12.88
N THR A 143 16.61 -0.12 -13.09
CA THR A 143 16.62 0.57 -14.40
C THR A 143 17.18 -0.32 -15.52
N TYR A 144 18.24 -1.08 -15.26
CA TYR A 144 18.96 -1.88 -16.26
C TYR A 144 18.45 -3.32 -16.36
N GLY A 145 18.17 -3.96 -15.22
CA GLY A 145 17.61 -5.31 -15.12
C GLY A 145 16.14 -5.36 -15.56
N PHE A 146 15.30 -4.37 -15.20
CA PHE A 146 13.97 -4.27 -15.80
C PHE A 146 14.07 -4.05 -17.31
N SER A 147 14.95 -3.15 -17.78
CA SER A 147 15.07 -2.86 -19.22
C SER A 147 15.54 -4.08 -20.02
N ARG A 148 16.48 -4.88 -19.47
CA ARG A 148 16.99 -6.10 -20.13
C ARG A 148 16.00 -7.28 -20.08
N LEU A 149 15.28 -7.49 -18.98
CA LEU A 149 14.24 -8.51 -18.90
C LEU A 149 13.09 -8.26 -19.89
N LEU A 150 12.85 -6.99 -20.22
CA LEU A 150 11.90 -6.57 -21.24
C LEU A 150 12.38 -6.77 -22.68
N ASN A 151 13.66 -6.52 -22.94
CA ASN A 151 14.26 -6.70 -24.27
C ASN A 151 14.49 -8.18 -24.63
N ALA A 152 14.70 -9.05 -23.63
CA ALA A 152 14.87 -10.50 -23.83
C ALA A 152 13.59 -11.19 -24.38
N ALA A 153 12.45 -10.51 -24.32
CA ALA A 153 11.16 -10.98 -24.81
C ALA A 153 11.04 -11.13 -26.34
N ARG A 154 11.98 -10.55 -27.10
CA ARG A 154 11.92 -10.46 -28.56
C ARG A 154 13.14 -11.04 -29.27
N VAL A 155 13.79 -12.06 -28.70
CA VAL A 155 14.80 -12.82 -29.44
C VAL A 155 14.11 -13.82 -30.37
N LYS A 156 13.61 -13.34 -31.52
CA LYS A 156 13.44 -14.13 -32.74
C LYS A 156 13.88 -13.27 -33.93
N GLY A 157 15.17 -13.34 -34.28
CA GLY A 157 15.68 -12.90 -35.58
C GLY A 157 16.87 -11.94 -35.55
N LEU A 158 17.85 -12.23 -36.41
CA LEU A 158 19.09 -11.45 -36.64
C LEU A 158 18.87 -10.01 -37.15
N ARG A 159 17.64 -9.62 -37.52
CA ARG A 159 17.29 -8.27 -38.00
C ARG A 159 16.90 -7.27 -36.89
N SER A 160 16.85 -7.69 -35.63
CA SER A 160 16.46 -6.84 -34.47
C SER A 160 17.51 -5.81 -34.05
N ILE A 161 18.76 -5.96 -34.51
CA ILE A 161 19.88 -5.06 -34.18
C ILE A 161 19.65 -3.62 -34.69
N PHE A 162 18.72 -3.44 -35.65
CA PHE A 162 18.41 -2.16 -36.28
C PHE A 162 17.02 -1.59 -35.94
N SER A 163 16.27 -2.17 -34.99
CA SER A 163 14.94 -1.66 -34.61
C SER A 163 15.02 -0.75 -33.37
N ASN A 164 14.44 0.46 -33.47
CA ASN A 164 14.42 1.47 -32.41
C ASN A 164 14.00 0.92 -31.04
N GLN A 165 14.73 1.38 -30.00
CA GLN A 165 14.56 1.02 -28.60
C GLN A 165 13.19 1.47 -28.08
N TYR A 166 12.24 0.55 -27.92
CA TYR A 166 11.05 0.81 -27.12
C TYR A 166 11.39 0.57 -25.65
N SER A 167 11.19 1.59 -24.82
CA SER A 167 11.67 1.61 -23.44
C SER A 167 10.59 1.07 -22.51
N LEU A 168 10.96 0.67 -21.29
CA LEU A 168 10.06 0.36 -20.16
C LEU A 168 8.82 1.27 -20.05
N GLN A 169 8.99 2.54 -20.42
CA GLN A 169 7.97 3.58 -20.32
C GLN A 169 6.80 3.34 -21.28
N ASP A 170 6.99 2.56 -22.34
CA ASP A 170 5.92 2.24 -23.29
C ASP A 170 4.90 1.23 -22.71
N LYS A 171 5.24 0.50 -21.64
CA LYS A 171 4.37 -0.50 -20.98
C LYS A 171 3.82 -0.05 -19.62
N ILE A 172 4.44 0.94 -19.00
CA ILE A 172 4.03 1.45 -17.69
C ILE A 172 3.60 2.90 -17.86
N GLN A 173 2.31 3.12 -17.80
CA GLN A 173 1.69 4.42 -17.96
C GLN A 173 1.60 5.10 -16.59
N ILE A 174 2.37 6.17 -16.42
CA ILE A 174 2.28 7.05 -15.25
C ILE A 174 1.38 8.21 -15.64
N VAL A 175 0.28 8.38 -14.93
CA VAL A 175 -0.74 9.41 -15.23
C VAL A 175 -1.13 10.18 -13.97
N GLY A 176 -1.81 11.32 -14.16
CA GLY A 176 -2.28 12.17 -13.06
C GLY A 176 -1.26 13.22 -12.64
N GLU A 177 -1.22 13.53 -11.35
CA GLU A 177 -0.59 14.73 -10.77
C GLU A 177 0.93 14.57 -10.52
N THR A 178 1.66 14.16 -11.57
CA THR A 178 3.11 13.90 -11.48
C THR A 178 3.95 15.14 -11.27
N ASP A 179 3.57 16.27 -11.87
CA ASP A 179 4.32 17.52 -11.69
C ASP A 179 4.03 18.12 -10.31
N GLN A 180 2.77 18.05 -9.84
CA GLN A 180 2.40 18.50 -8.51
C GLN A 180 3.16 17.74 -7.42
N ILE A 181 3.21 16.41 -7.46
CA ILE A 181 3.95 15.64 -6.44
C ILE A 181 5.44 15.99 -6.45
N ARG A 182 6.04 16.25 -7.62
CA ARG A 182 7.46 16.65 -7.71
C ARG A 182 7.69 18.02 -7.08
N GLU A 183 6.83 18.98 -7.37
CA GLU A 183 6.91 20.32 -6.80
C GLU A 183 6.75 20.28 -5.28
N LEU A 184 5.72 19.60 -4.78
CA LEU A 184 5.45 19.49 -3.34
C LEU A 184 6.55 18.73 -2.60
N ALA A 185 7.15 17.70 -3.21
CA ALA A 185 8.26 16.94 -2.63
C ALA A 185 9.53 17.80 -2.44
N SER A 186 9.67 18.89 -3.20
CA SER A 186 10.76 19.85 -3.02
C SER A 186 10.51 20.82 -1.85
N LYS A 187 9.24 20.98 -1.44
CA LYS A 187 8.79 21.98 -0.46
C LYS A 187 8.49 21.40 0.92
N GLY A 188 7.85 20.23 1.00
CA GLY A 188 7.43 19.61 2.26
C GLY A 188 7.49 18.08 2.23
N THR A 189 6.85 17.42 3.19
CA THR A 189 6.94 15.95 3.35
C THR A 189 5.81 15.23 2.62
N ILE A 190 6.14 14.33 1.69
CA ILE A 190 5.14 13.48 1.04
C ILE A 190 4.87 12.21 1.85
N VAL A 191 3.60 11.88 2.04
CA VAL A 191 3.11 10.57 2.47
C VAL A 191 2.33 9.95 1.33
N MET A 192 2.95 8.99 0.63
CA MET A 192 2.35 8.31 -0.51
C MET A 192 1.55 7.09 -0.05
N VAL A 193 0.29 7.00 -0.45
CA VAL A 193 -0.65 5.96 -0.01
C VAL A 193 -1.23 5.18 -1.20
N PRO A 194 -0.49 4.20 -1.74
CA PRO A 194 -0.94 3.40 -2.89
C PRO A 194 -1.97 2.30 -2.53
N THR A 195 -2.88 1.98 -3.45
CA THR A 195 -3.66 0.73 -3.40
C THR A 195 -2.74 -0.49 -3.46
N HIS A 196 -3.14 -1.63 -2.88
CA HIS A 196 -2.35 -2.86 -2.91
C HIS A 196 -3.09 -4.01 -3.61
N PHE A 197 -2.82 -4.21 -4.89
CA PHE A 197 -3.47 -5.21 -5.73
C PHE A 197 -2.57 -6.42 -6.03
N SER A 198 -1.24 -6.26 -6.07
CA SER A 198 -0.27 -7.35 -6.33
C SER A 198 1.01 -7.23 -5.50
N ASN A 199 1.72 -8.35 -5.35
CA ASN A 199 3.09 -8.44 -4.85
C ASN A 199 4.09 -7.58 -5.66
N LEU A 200 3.76 -7.24 -6.91
CA LEU A 200 4.60 -6.34 -7.71
C LEU A 200 4.54 -4.88 -7.26
N ASP A 201 3.50 -4.46 -6.54
CA ASP A 201 3.24 -3.05 -6.24
C ASP A 201 4.41 -2.39 -5.52
N SER A 202 5.01 -3.07 -4.54
CA SER A 202 6.15 -2.56 -3.79
C SER A 202 7.36 -2.26 -4.68
N ILE A 203 7.61 -3.13 -5.67
CA ILE A 203 8.73 -2.94 -6.61
C ILE A 203 8.37 -1.85 -7.62
N LEU A 204 7.14 -1.89 -8.15
CA LEU A 204 6.65 -0.92 -9.12
C LEU A 204 6.71 0.50 -8.57
N ILE A 205 6.19 0.75 -7.36
CA ILE A 205 6.23 2.09 -6.79
C ILE A 205 7.67 2.55 -6.53
N GLY A 206 8.57 1.68 -6.08
CA GLY A 206 9.99 2.01 -5.96
C GLY A 206 10.62 2.46 -7.30
N TRP A 207 10.22 1.83 -8.40
CA TRP A 207 10.60 2.26 -9.76
C TRP A 207 9.98 3.60 -10.14
N ILE A 208 8.67 3.79 -9.90
CA ILE A 208 7.94 5.04 -10.18
C ILE A 208 8.58 6.23 -9.46
N ILE A 209 8.89 6.10 -8.17
CA ILE A 209 9.61 7.12 -7.38
C ILE A 209 10.92 7.51 -8.09
N SER A 210 11.70 6.52 -8.54
CA SER A 210 12.94 6.80 -9.27
C SER A 210 12.73 7.43 -10.65
N VAL A 211 11.63 7.12 -11.36
CA VAL A 211 11.32 7.70 -12.68
C VAL A 211 10.86 9.14 -12.56
N LEU A 212 10.10 9.46 -11.51
CA LEU A 212 9.64 10.81 -11.18
C LEU A 212 10.74 11.71 -10.61
N GLY A 213 11.95 11.17 -10.38
CA GLY A 213 13.06 11.93 -9.81
C GLY A 213 12.87 12.28 -8.33
N LEU A 214 11.94 11.60 -7.65
CA LEU A 214 11.68 11.79 -6.23
C LEU A 214 12.81 11.18 -5.38
N PRO A 215 13.12 11.76 -4.21
CA PRO A 215 14.05 11.14 -3.27
C PRO A 215 13.45 9.84 -2.70
N PRO A 216 14.25 8.96 -2.09
CA PRO A 216 13.76 7.70 -1.56
C PRO A 216 12.77 7.93 -0.41
N PHE A 217 11.71 7.12 -0.39
CA PHE A 217 10.70 7.09 0.66
C PHE A 217 11.06 6.00 1.68
N ILE A 218 10.80 6.23 2.96
CA ILE A 218 10.81 5.13 3.94
C ILE A 218 9.52 4.32 3.82
N TYR A 219 9.66 2.99 3.85
CA TYR A 219 8.54 2.07 3.65
C TYR A 219 8.11 1.42 4.96
N GLY A 220 6.82 1.49 5.30
CA GLY A 220 6.24 0.66 6.34
C GLY A 220 6.05 -0.78 5.85
N ALA A 221 7.12 -1.59 5.90
CA ALA A 221 7.12 -2.92 5.31
C ALA A 221 6.81 -4.01 6.34
N GLY A 222 5.96 -4.98 5.97
CA GLY A 222 5.73 -6.17 6.78
C GLY A 222 7.03 -6.94 6.99
N LEU A 223 7.34 -7.33 8.23
CA LEU A 223 8.58 -8.02 8.58
C LEU A 223 8.79 -9.33 7.77
N ASN A 224 7.71 -10.00 7.37
CA ASN A 224 7.75 -11.21 6.53
C ASN A 224 8.34 -10.99 5.12
N LEU A 225 8.29 -9.77 4.57
CA LEU A 225 8.85 -9.47 3.25
C LEU A 225 10.38 -9.56 3.22
N PHE A 226 11.02 -9.42 4.39
CA PHE A 226 12.47 -9.55 4.54
C PHE A 226 12.95 -11.01 4.52
N ASN A 227 12.04 -11.99 4.56
CA ASN A 227 12.39 -13.41 4.42
C ASN A 227 12.83 -13.77 2.99
N ILE A 228 12.47 -12.95 2.00
CA ILE A 228 12.76 -13.21 0.59
C ILE A 228 13.92 -12.32 0.16
N GLY A 229 15.09 -12.90 -0.10
CA GLY A 229 16.35 -12.17 -0.30
C GLY A 229 16.30 -11.02 -1.33
N ILE A 230 15.58 -11.18 -2.44
CA ILE A 230 15.43 -10.11 -3.44
C ILE A 230 14.61 -8.92 -2.91
N PHE A 231 13.55 -9.18 -2.15
CA PHE A 231 12.74 -8.13 -1.53
C PHE A 231 13.47 -7.48 -0.36
N ALA A 232 14.18 -8.27 0.46
CA ALA A 232 15.01 -7.74 1.54
C ALA A 232 16.07 -6.76 1.01
N TYR A 233 16.75 -7.12 -0.08
CA TYR A 233 17.73 -6.26 -0.74
C TYR A 233 17.11 -4.94 -1.23
N PHE A 234 15.93 -5.01 -1.88
CA PHE A 234 15.18 -3.83 -2.31
C PHE A 234 14.71 -2.95 -1.13
N MET A 235 14.13 -3.56 -0.10
CA MET A 235 13.60 -2.85 1.07
C MET A 235 14.71 -2.17 1.88
N ASN A 236 15.84 -2.83 2.06
CA ASN A 236 17.02 -2.24 2.71
C ASN A 236 17.64 -1.13 1.87
N ALA A 237 17.57 -1.24 0.53
CA ALA A 237 18.00 -0.17 -0.36
C ALA A 237 17.06 1.04 -0.32
N LEU A 238 15.76 0.85 -0.09
CA LEU A 238 14.75 1.91 -0.07
C LEU A 238 14.60 2.57 1.30
N GLY A 239 15.11 1.98 2.38
CA GLY A 239 14.98 2.54 3.72
C GLY A 239 13.69 2.10 4.43
N ALA A 240 13.20 0.91 4.12
CA ALA A 240 12.04 0.33 4.79
C ALA A 240 12.28 0.18 6.30
N TYR A 241 11.34 0.66 7.10
CA TYR A 241 11.24 0.34 8.52
C TYR A 241 10.31 -0.86 8.69
N LYS A 242 10.58 -1.67 9.72
CA LYS A 242 9.97 -2.99 9.87
C LYS A 242 8.68 -2.88 10.68
N VAL A 243 7.62 -3.49 10.15
CA VAL A 243 6.31 -3.62 10.78
C VAL A 243 6.06 -5.09 11.08
N ASP A 244 6.30 -5.49 12.32
CA ASP A 244 5.85 -6.77 12.87
C ASP A 244 4.37 -6.68 13.29
N ARG A 245 3.50 -7.33 12.52
CA ARG A 245 2.04 -7.33 12.75
C ARG A 245 1.61 -8.32 13.84
N ARG A 246 2.54 -9.17 14.31
CA ARG A 246 2.32 -10.11 15.41
C ARG A 246 2.42 -9.40 16.76
N LYS A 247 3.26 -8.35 16.84
CA LYS A 247 3.41 -7.52 18.04
C LYS A 247 2.26 -6.52 18.13
N LYS A 248 1.38 -6.72 19.12
CA LYS A 248 0.18 -5.88 19.37
C LYS A 248 0.13 -5.35 20.80
N ASN A 249 1.26 -5.33 21.49
CA ASN A 249 1.39 -4.75 22.82
C ASN A 249 1.54 -3.21 22.73
N LEU A 250 1.15 -2.50 23.79
CA LEU A 250 1.16 -1.03 23.81
C LEU A 250 2.55 -0.46 23.52
N PRO A 251 3.66 -0.93 24.15
CA PRO A 251 4.97 -0.35 23.90
C PRO A 251 5.42 -0.49 22.44
N TYR A 252 5.15 -1.61 21.79
CA TYR A 252 5.48 -1.80 20.38
C TYR A 252 4.67 -0.86 19.47
N LEU A 253 3.34 -0.81 19.65
CA LEU A 253 2.46 0.00 18.79
C LEU A 253 2.78 1.49 18.92
N GLU A 254 3.02 1.98 20.13
CA GLU A 254 3.39 3.38 20.35
C GLU A 254 4.79 3.69 19.84
N THR A 255 5.74 2.75 19.96
CA THR A 255 7.08 2.92 19.37
C THR A 255 7.02 2.98 17.85
N LEU A 256 6.19 2.16 17.21
CA LEU A 256 5.99 2.18 15.77
C LEU A 256 5.35 3.48 15.28
N LYS A 257 4.30 3.96 15.96
CA LYS A 257 3.67 5.25 15.64
C LYS A 257 4.65 6.40 15.79
N THR A 258 5.37 6.43 16.92
CA THR A 258 6.37 7.45 17.23
C THR A 258 7.48 7.46 16.18
N TYR A 259 8.02 6.29 15.81
CA TYR A 259 9.02 6.18 14.74
C TYR A 259 8.52 6.83 13.44
N SER A 260 7.30 6.47 13.01
CA SER A 260 6.71 7.02 11.78
C SER A 260 6.48 8.52 11.89
N SER A 261 5.96 9.02 13.00
CA SER A 261 5.67 10.44 13.22
C SER A 261 6.95 11.26 13.24
N GLU A 262 7.97 10.83 13.99
CA GLU A 262 9.27 11.51 14.08
C GLU A 262 10.00 11.51 12.73
N ALA A 263 9.93 10.43 11.95
CA ALA A 263 10.52 10.39 10.62
C ALA A 263 9.84 11.37 9.64
N ILE A 264 8.51 11.49 9.69
CA ILE A 264 7.75 12.46 8.89
C ILE A 264 8.08 13.90 9.31
N GLN A 265 8.17 14.17 10.62
CA GLN A 265 8.58 15.48 11.17
C GLN A 265 10.02 15.84 10.77
N PHE A 266 10.91 14.85 10.64
CA PHE A 266 12.28 15.05 10.16
C PHE A 266 12.35 15.44 8.68
N GLY A 267 11.25 15.34 7.93
CA GLY A 267 11.20 15.62 6.50
C GLY A 267 11.34 14.39 5.61
N VAL A 268 11.37 13.18 6.17
CA VAL A 268 11.52 11.96 5.38
C VAL A 268 10.18 11.58 4.78
N HIS A 269 10.13 11.51 3.45
CA HIS A 269 8.93 11.04 2.76
C HIS A 269 8.60 9.60 3.14
N SER A 270 7.32 9.32 3.33
CA SER A 270 6.84 8.03 3.85
C SER A 270 5.90 7.35 2.85
N LEU A 271 5.97 6.02 2.77
CA LEU A 271 5.11 5.21 1.94
C LEU A 271 4.59 4.01 2.73
N PHE A 272 3.27 3.82 2.70
CA PHE A 272 2.64 2.60 3.19
C PHE A 272 1.36 2.31 2.41
N PHE A 273 1.00 1.02 2.33
CA PHE A 273 -0.26 0.59 1.73
C PHE A 273 -1.38 0.67 2.77
N PRO A 274 -2.29 1.67 2.69
CA PRO A 274 -3.29 1.91 3.74
C PRO A 274 -4.36 0.82 3.79
N GLY A 275 -4.50 -0.04 2.77
CA GLY A 275 -5.33 -1.26 2.85
C GLY A 275 -4.80 -2.29 3.86
N GLY A 276 -3.54 -2.17 4.28
CA GLY A 276 -2.86 -3.06 5.22
C GLY A 276 -2.42 -4.39 4.61
N THR A 277 -3.21 -5.00 3.73
CA THR A 277 -2.84 -6.20 2.96
C THR A 277 -3.26 -6.04 1.51
N ARG A 278 -2.71 -6.89 0.63
CA ARG A 278 -3.20 -7.05 -0.74
C ARG A 278 -4.72 -7.28 -0.76
N SER A 279 -5.39 -6.73 -1.76
CA SER A 279 -6.82 -6.94 -2.00
C SER A 279 -7.06 -8.39 -2.37
N ARG A 280 -7.69 -9.14 -1.47
CA ARG A 280 -7.96 -10.57 -1.68
C ARG A 280 -9.14 -10.83 -2.61
N SER A 281 -10.10 -9.90 -2.64
CA SER A 281 -11.25 -9.97 -3.54
C SER A 281 -11.01 -9.32 -4.90
N GLY A 282 -9.90 -8.60 -5.08
CA GLY A 282 -9.60 -7.80 -6.28
C GLY A 282 -10.30 -6.44 -6.33
N MET A 283 -11.13 -6.11 -5.33
CA MET A 283 -11.81 -4.82 -5.20
C MET A 283 -10.86 -3.70 -4.79
N ILE A 284 -11.17 -2.46 -5.18
CA ILE A 284 -10.55 -1.26 -4.59
C ILE A 284 -10.92 -1.20 -3.10
N GLU A 285 -9.97 -0.77 -2.27
CA GLU A 285 -10.16 -0.69 -0.83
C GLU A 285 -11.34 0.23 -0.46
N LYS A 286 -12.35 -0.33 0.21
CA LYS A 286 -13.49 0.46 0.74
C LYS A 286 -13.23 1.08 2.10
N LYS A 287 -12.23 0.55 2.83
CA LYS A 287 -11.84 0.99 4.17
C LYS A 287 -10.33 0.85 4.32
N LEU A 288 -9.72 1.79 5.04
CA LEU A 288 -8.28 1.84 5.28
C LEU A 288 -7.94 1.50 6.73
N LYS A 289 -6.70 1.04 6.95
CA LYS A 289 -6.08 0.89 8.27
C LYS A 289 -5.51 2.25 8.67
N LEU A 290 -6.13 2.86 9.67
CA LEU A 290 -5.84 4.24 10.09
C LEU A 290 -4.56 4.39 10.92
N GLY A 291 -3.97 3.29 11.42
CA GLY A 291 -2.87 3.37 12.40
C GLY A 291 -1.60 4.08 11.94
N LEU A 292 -1.10 3.80 10.73
CA LEU A 292 0.04 4.57 10.15
C LEU A 292 -0.41 5.89 9.51
N LEU A 293 -1.70 6.06 9.26
CA LEU A 293 -2.24 7.30 8.72
C LEU A 293 -2.35 8.37 9.81
N SER A 294 -2.66 7.99 11.05
CA SER A 294 -2.74 8.90 12.19
C SER A 294 -1.40 9.57 12.48
N THR A 295 -0.28 8.89 12.20
CA THR A 295 1.06 9.41 12.46
C THR A 295 1.37 10.64 11.60
N ALA A 296 0.74 10.79 10.43
CA ALA A 296 0.84 11.99 9.61
C ALA A 296 0.10 13.18 10.23
N VAL A 297 -1.09 12.94 10.80
CA VAL A 297 -1.88 13.94 11.52
C VAL A 297 -1.14 14.39 12.79
N GLU A 298 -0.63 13.43 13.57
CA GLU A 298 0.17 13.66 14.77
C GLU A 298 1.45 14.46 14.45
N ALA A 299 2.15 14.10 13.36
CA ALA A 299 3.34 14.80 12.90
C ALA A 299 3.02 16.24 12.48
N GLN A 300 1.90 16.49 11.80
CA GLN A 300 1.50 17.84 11.42
C GLN A 300 1.18 18.71 12.64
N ARG A 301 0.46 18.16 13.62
CA ARG A 301 0.24 18.82 14.92
C ARG A 301 1.57 19.16 15.57
N ALA A 302 2.49 18.19 15.65
CA ALA A 302 3.78 18.39 16.29
C ALA A 302 4.61 19.48 15.61
N ASN A 303 4.58 19.57 14.27
CA ASN A 303 5.18 20.68 13.53
C ASN A 303 4.56 22.04 13.93
N PHE A 304 3.23 22.12 14.03
CA PHE A 304 2.56 23.34 14.50
C PHE A 304 2.91 23.69 15.96
N GLN A 305 3.06 22.70 16.85
CA GLN A 305 3.52 22.92 18.23
C GLN A 305 4.93 23.47 18.30
N LYS A 306 5.80 23.08 17.36
CA LYS A 306 7.17 23.60 17.20
C LYS A 306 7.21 24.97 16.50
N GLY A 307 6.06 25.53 16.13
CA GLY A 307 5.98 26.81 15.40
C GLY A 307 6.30 26.71 13.90
N VAL A 308 6.48 25.51 13.37
CA VAL A 308 6.76 25.27 11.95
C VAL A 308 5.44 25.26 11.18
N LYS A 309 5.04 26.43 10.68
CA LYS A 309 3.76 26.65 9.98
C LYS A 309 3.91 26.91 8.47
N ASP A 310 5.13 27.13 8.01
CA ASP A 310 5.44 27.30 6.60
C ASP A 310 5.32 25.98 5.82
N VAL A 311 5.56 26.05 4.51
CA VAL A 311 5.43 24.89 3.62
C VAL A 311 6.41 23.76 3.96
N ALA A 312 7.57 24.08 4.54
CA ALA A 312 8.58 23.10 4.94
C ALA A 312 8.08 22.16 6.05
N GLY A 313 7.19 22.65 6.91
CA GLY A 313 6.50 21.85 7.93
C GLY A 313 5.20 21.17 7.48
N LYS A 314 4.79 21.32 6.22
CA LYS A 314 3.56 20.71 5.70
C LYS A 314 3.78 19.25 5.30
N ILE A 315 2.76 18.45 5.55
CA ILE A 315 2.71 17.04 5.19
C ILE A 315 1.60 16.85 4.15
N PHE A 316 1.96 16.31 2.99
CA PHE A 316 1.06 16.10 1.86
C PHE A 316 0.76 14.61 1.69
N ILE A 317 -0.51 14.26 1.73
CA ILE A 317 -1.01 12.91 1.48
C ILE A 317 -1.28 12.76 0.00
N VAL A 318 -0.65 11.77 -0.65
CA VAL A 318 -0.79 11.54 -2.09
C VAL A 318 -1.35 10.13 -2.35
N PRO A 319 -2.65 10.02 -2.70
CA PRO A 319 -3.26 8.76 -3.12
C PRO A 319 -2.67 8.27 -4.44
N VAL A 320 -2.47 6.96 -4.56
CA VAL A 320 -2.00 6.33 -5.81
C VAL A 320 -2.82 5.07 -6.09
N THR A 321 -3.28 4.89 -7.32
CA THR A 321 -3.87 3.61 -7.75
C THR A 321 -2.94 2.88 -8.69
N ILE A 322 -2.92 1.55 -8.58
CA ILE A 322 -2.15 0.67 -9.44
C ILE A 322 -3.10 -0.29 -10.13
N ASN A 323 -3.01 -0.37 -11.46
CA ASN A 323 -3.90 -1.15 -12.30
C ASN A 323 -3.10 -2.09 -13.21
N TYR A 324 -3.50 -3.36 -13.23
CA TYR A 324 -2.94 -4.40 -14.08
C TYR A 324 -4.07 -5.10 -14.84
N HIS A 325 -3.75 -5.68 -16.00
CA HIS A 325 -4.69 -6.57 -16.66
C HIS A 325 -4.90 -7.90 -15.93
N PHE A 326 -3.87 -8.39 -15.24
CA PHE A 326 -3.89 -9.65 -14.50
C PHE A 326 -3.00 -9.59 -13.26
N VAL A 327 -3.32 -10.42 -12.27
CA VAL A 327 -2.54 -10.61 -11.04
C VAL A 327 -2.25 -12.10 -10.90
N LEU A 328 -0.97 -12.49 -10.75
CA LEU A 328 -0.59 -13.90 -10.73
C LEU A 328 -1.09 -14.64 -9.50
N GLU A 329 -1.09 -13.99 -8.34
CA GLU A 329 -1.55 -14.57 -7.09
C GLU A 329 -3.08 -14.53 -6.93
N ALA A 330 -3.81 -13.98 -7.90
CA ALA A 330 -5.27 -13.84 -7.85
C ALA A 330 -6.01 -15.14 -7.49
N PRO A 331 -5.66 -16.34 -8.01
CA PRO A 331 -6.34 -17.58 -7.65
C PRO A 331 -6.23 -17.92 -6.16
N SER A 332 -5.05 -17.69 -5.56
CA SER A 332 -4.83 -17.92 -4.12
C SER A 332 -5.55 -16.84 -3.28
N LEU A 333 -5.46 -15.57 -3.71
CA LEU A 333 -6.11 -14.45 -3.03
C LEU A 333 -7.63 -14.61 -2.97
N ILE A 334 -8.27 -14.97 -4.10
CA ILE A 334 -9.72 -15.10 -4.14
C ILE A 334 -10.20 -16.31 -3.35
N LYS A 335 -9.47 -17.43 -3.38
CA LYS A 335 -9.76 -18.60 -2.55
C LYS A 335 -9.68 -18.25 -1.05
N GLU A 336 -8.67 -17.50 -0.64
CA GLU A 336 -8.56 -17.01 0.75
C GLU A 336 -9.73 -16.08 1.10
N HIS A 337 -10.10 -15.16 0.21
CA HIS A 337 -11.26 -14.29 0.40
C HIS A 337 -12.55 -15.08 0.63
N LEU A 338 -12.86 -16.00 -0.29
CA LEU A 338 -14.07 -16.82 -0.25
C LEU A 338 -14.10 -17.77 0.96
N SER A 339 -12.94 -18.28 1.39
CA SER A 339 -12.84 -19.07 2.63
C SER A 339 -13.13 -18.23 3.87
N MET A 340 -12.64 -16.99 3.95
CA MET A 340 -12.92 -16.11 5.09
C MET A 340 -14.38 -15.62 5.14
N THR A 341 -15.00 -15.36 3.98
CA THR A 341 -16.37 -14.83 3.92
C THR A 341 -17.43 -15.93 3.86
N GLY A 342 -17.08 -17.14 3.40
CA GLY A 342 -17.98 -18.24 3.10
C GLY A 342 -18.17 -19.28 4.21
N GLN A 343 -17.50 -19.12 5.37
CA GLN A 343 -17.57 -20.06 6.52
C GLN A 343 -17.23 -21.51 6.13
N GLU A 344 -17.91 -22.54 6.65
CA GLU A 344 -17.62 -23.99 6.47
C GLU A 344 -17.72 -24.51 5.02
N ARG A 345 -18.01 -23.64 4.05
CA ARG A 345 -18.23 -23.98 2.64
C ARG A 345 -16.96 -24.00 1.79
N TYR A 346 -15.78 -23.68 2.33
CA TYR A 346 -14.54 -23.65 1.56
C TYR A 346 -13.36 -24.25 2.34
N TYR A 347 -12.81 -25.35 1.84
CA TYR A 347 -11.61 -25.97 2.41
C TYR A 347 -10.38 -25.11 2.12
N LYS A 348 -9.57 -24.93 3.16
CA LYS A 348 -8.33 -24.16 3.13
C LYS A 348 -7.18 -25.11 2.74
N GLU A 349 -6.61 -24.91 1.56
CA GLU A 349 -5.29 -25.46 1.25
C GLU A 349 -4.24 -24.40 1.60
N SER A 350 -3.13 -24.85 2.18
CA SER A 350 -1.99 -24.02 2.56
C SER A 350 -1.37 -23.30 1.37
N ASP A 351 -0.97 -22.04 1.60
CA ASP A 351 -0.36 -21.13 0.63
C ASP A 351 0.83 -21.74 -0.15
N GLU A 352 0.78 -21.60 -1.48
CA GLU A 352 1.74 -22.18 -2.41
C GLU A 352 2.70 -21.17 -3.08
N PHE A 353 2.94 -20.02 -2.44
CA PHE A 353 3.80 -18.96 -2.99
C PHE A 353 4.81 -18.40 -1.97
N SER A 354 5.97 -19.05 -1.87
CA SER A 354 7.03 -18.66 -0.92
C SER A 354 8.46 -18.67 -1.49
N THR A 355 8.67 -18.81 -2.81
CA THR A 355 10.03 -18.95 -3.36
C THR A 355 10.42 -17.84 -4.33
N SER A 356 11.59 -17.23 -4.12
CA SER A 356 12.24 -16.24 -4.99
C SER A 356 12.29 -16.65 -6.48
N TYR A 357 12.36 -17.96 -6.76
CA TYR A 357 12.36 -18.52 -8.11
C TYR A 357 11.02 -18.33 -8.85
N LYS A 358 9.88 -18.59 -8.19
CA LYS A 358 8.55 -18.41 -8.79
C LYS A 358 8.30 -16.91 -9.10
N ILE A 359 8.74 -16.02 -8.23
CA ILE A 359 8.67 -14.55 -8.43
C ILE A 359 9.57 -14.11 -9.58
N SER A 360 10.78 -14.67 -9.71
CA SER A 360 11.69 -14.34 -10.83
C SER A 360 11.11 -14.81 -12.17
N LYS A 361 10.54 -16.03 -12.21
CA LYS A 361 9.82 -16.55 -13.38
C LYS A 361 8.59 -15.72 -13.71
N PHE A 362 7.88 -15.22 -12.70
CA PHE A 362 6.78 -14.27 -12.87
C PHE A 362 7.26 -12.97 -13.51
N LEU A 363 8.27 -12.30 -12.95
CA LEU A 363 8.79 -11.04 -13.50
C LEU A 363 9.18 -11.22 -14.97
N VAL A 364 9.87 -12.32 -15.32
CA VAL A 364 10.19 -12.65 -16.72
C VAL A 364 8.92 -12.77 -17.57
N LYS A 365 7.93 -13.58 -17.18
CA LYS A 365 6.68 -13.75 -17.94
C LYS A 365 5.89 -12.43 -18.07
N PHE A 366 5.80 -11.69 -16.97
CA PHE A 366 5.10 -10.42 -16.89
C PHE A 366 5.67 -9.40 -17.88
N PHE A 367 6.99 -9.21 -17.86
CA PHE A 367 7.66 -8.28 -18.77
C PHE A 367 7.67 -8.76 -20.23
N THR A 368 7.77 -10.07 -20.46
CA THR A 368 7.93 -10.61 -21.83
C THR A 368 6.69 -10.51 -22.71
N LYS A 369 5.46 -10.53 -22.17
CA LYS A 369 4.24 -10.38 -23.00
C LYS A 369 3.69 -8.97 -23.15
N GLY A 370 4.24 -7.99 -22.44
CA GLY A 370 3.87 -6.58 -22.63
C GLY A 370 2.46 -6.22 -22.19
N SER A 371 2.04 -6.70 -21.02
CA SER A 371 0.83 -6.21 -20.39
C SER A 371 1.01 -4.74 -19.99
N ASP A 372 0.04 -3.90 -20.36
CA ASP A 372 -0.03 -2.52 -19.89
C ASP A 372 -0.21 -2.50 -18.37
N ILE A 373 0.53 -1.61 -17.71
CA ILE A 373 0.38 -1.25 -16.30
C ILE A 373 0.03 0.23 -16.26
N SER A 374 -0.90 0.63 -15.40
CA SER A 374 -1.16 2.04 -15.14
C SER A 374 -0.93 2.33 -13.66
N VAL A 375 -0.24 3.43 -13.39
CA VAL A 375 -0.07 4.02 -12.07
C VAL A 375 -0.62 5.44 -12.12
N SER A 376 -1.74 5.67 -11.44
CA SER A 376 -2.36 7.00 -11.41
C SER A 376 -1.99 7.70 -10.10
N ILE A 377 -1.32 8.85 -10.22
CA ILE A 377 -0.97 9.73 -9.10
C ILE A 377 -2.13 10.69 -8.88
N GLY A 378 -2.74 10.64 -7.70
CA GLY A 378 -3.85 11.51 -7.33
C GLY A 378 -3.40 12.89 -6.88
N LYS A 379 -4.35 13.82 -6.85
CA LYS A 379 -4.13 15.17 -6.33
C LYS A 379 -3.76 15.12 -4.85
N ALA A 380 -2.72 15.87 -4.49
CA ALA A 380 -2.25 15.93 -3.12
C ALA A 380 -3.29 16.57 -2.20
N MET A 381 -3.37 16.05 -0.98
CA MET A 381 -4.20 16.59 0.10
C MET A 381 -3.34 16.93 1.33
N ASP A 382 -3.83 17.80 2.19
CA ASP A 382 -3.31 17.94 3.54
C ASP A 382 -3.77 16.79 4.46
N VAL A 383 -3.28 16.77 5.69
CA VAL A 383 -3.63 15.74 6.69
C VAL A 383 -5.09 15.78 7.17
N LEU A 384 -5.87 16.78 6.77
CA LEU A 384 -7.30 16.90 7.05
C LEU A 384 -8.16 16.43 5.86
N GLY A 385 -7.54 16.13 4.72
CA GLY A 385 -8.21 15.67 3.50
C GLY A 385 -8.66 16.79 2.55
N ASN A 386 -8.18 18.01 2.75
CA ASN A 386 -8.39 19.12 1.81
C ASN A 386 -7.34 19.06 0.71
N TYR A 387 -7.70 19.38 -0.53
CA TYR A 387 -6.71 19.46 -1.61
C TYR A 387 -5.72 20.60 -1.37
N VAL A 388 -4.51 20.43 -1.89
CA VAL A 388 -3.50 21.49 -1.93
C VAL A 388 -3.23 21.95 -3.37
N ASP A 389 -2.77 23.18 -3.53
CA ASP A 389 -2.26 23.71 -4.81
C ASP A 389 -0.77 23.34 -5.03
N GLN A 390 -0.12 23.94 -6.03
CA GLN A 390 1.29 23.70 -6.35
C GLN A 390 2.26 24.33 -5.33
N ASP A 391 1.79 25.30 -4.55
CA ASP A 391 2.56 25.97 -3.50
C ASP A 391 2.36 25.34 -2.12
N GLY A 392 1.55 24.28 -2.06
CA GLY A 392 1.28 23.55 -0.83
C GLY A 392 0.27 24.24 0.09
N GLN A 393 -0.50 25.19 -0.43
CA GLN A 393 -1.59 25.83 0.31
C GLN A 393 -2.82 24.94 0.31
N SER A 394 -3.39 24.70 1.50
CA SER A 394 -4.64 23.95 1.66
C SER A 394 -5.83 24.76 1.16
N LEU A 395 -6.73 24.11 0.42
CA LEU A 395 -7.90 24.72 -0.19
C LEU A 395 -9.19 24.13 0.37
N ASP A 396 -10.14 24.97 0.76
CA ASP A 396 -11.49 24.51 1.10
C ASP A 396 -12.27 24.04 -0.15
N ARG A 397 -13.50 23.57 0.07
CA ARG A 397 -14.41 23.11 -1.00
C ARG A 397 -14.76 24.19 -2.05
N HIS A 398 -14.53 25.47 -1.74
CA HIS A 398 -14.76 26.60 -2.64
C HIS A 398 -13.46 27.11 -3.29
N GLY A 399 -12.33 26.44 -3.04
CA GLY A 399 -11.02 26.81 -3.58
C GLY A 399 -10.33 27.96 -2.83
N ARG A 400 -10.79 28.31 -1.62
CA ARG A 400 -10.17 29.36 -0.80
C ARG A 400 -9.04 28.78 0.03
N ILE A 401 -7.95 29.53 0.18
CA ILE A 401 -6.83 29.15 1.04
C ILE A 401 -7.29 29.11 2.50
N ILE A 402 -6.97 28.02 3.19
CA ILE A 402 -7.27 27.82 4.61
C ILE A 402 -6.00 27.58 5.43
N ASN A 403 -6.01 28.10 6.66
CA ASN A 403 -4.95 27.82 7.61
C ASN A 403 -5.28 26.56 8.43
N THR A 404 -4.62 25.46 8.12
CA THR A 404 -4.87 24.19 8.79
C THR A 404 -4.42 24.14 10.25
N SER A 405 -3.59 25.10 10.72
CA SER A 405 -3.18 25.11 12.14
C SER A 405 -4.35 25.32 13.08
N ASP A 406 -5.39 26.02 12.62
CA ASP A 406 -6.51 26.46 13.45
C ASP A 406 -7.37 25.28 13.92
N TYR A 407 -7.38 24.19 13.15
CA TYR A 407 -8.05 22.93 13.49
C TYR A 407 -7.40 22.20 14.68
N PHE A 408 -6.14 22.52 15.00
CA PHE A 408 -5.43 21.92 16.14
C PHE A 408 -5.44 22.81 17.39
N ILE A 409 -6.07 23.98 17.34
CA ILE A 409 -6.12 24.92 18.47
C ILE A 409 -7.25 24.55 19.43
N SER A 410 -6.97 24.60 20.73
CA SER A 410 -7.96 24.64 21.81
C SER A 410 -7.47 25.63 22.87
N ASN A 411 -8.36 26.49 23.36
CA ASN A 411 -8.00 27.56 24.31
C ASN A 411 -6.80 28.43 23.86
N GLY A 412 -6.74 28.74 22.56
CA GLY A 412 -5.69 29.58 21.97
C GLY A 412 -4.31 28.92 21.82
N LYS A 413 -4.17 27.61 22.10
CA LYS A 413 -2.91 26.86 21.95
C LYS A 413 -3.11 25.60 21.12
N ILE A 414 -2.06 25.15 20.43
CA ILE A 414 -2.08 23.86 19.73
C ILE A 414 -2.05 22.73 20.78
N THR A 415 -3.14 21.97 20.87
CA THR A 415 -3.31 20.92 21.88
C THR A 415 -3.27 19.53 21.26
N VAL A 416 -2.85 18.55 22.06
CA VAL A 416 -3.01 17.13 21.75
C VAL A 416 -4.44 16.75 22.12
N ASP A 417 -5.18 16.20 21.16
CA ASP A 417 -6.55 15.75 21.37
C ASP A 417 -6.76 14.46 20.55
N ALA A 418 -6.68 13.32 21.24
CA ALA A 418 -6.73 12.01 20.60
C ALA A 418 -8.05 11.76 19.88
N GLN A 419 -9.18 12.22 20.44
CA GLN A 419 -10.50 12.02 19.85
C GLN A 419 -10.63 12.85 18.56
N ARG A 420 -10.23 14.12 18.61
CA ARG A 420 -10.23 15.00 17.43
C ARG A 420 -9.29 14.49 16.33
N GLU A 421 -8.10 14.04 16.69
CA GLU A 421 -7.12 13.49 15.74
C GLU A 421 -7.59 12.16 15.12
N GLU A 422 -8.33 11.34 15.87
CA GLU A 422 -8.98 10.13 15.35
C GLU A 422 -10.03 10.47 14.29
N GLU A 423 -10.90 11.45 14.55
CA GLU A 423 -11.90 11.93 13.57
C GLU A 423 -11.25 12.49 12.30
N TYR A 424 -10.17 13.28 12.44
CA TYR A 424 -9.40 13.76 11.28
C TYR A 424 -8.82 12.61 10.46
N THR A 425 -8.27 11.61 11.13
CA THR A 425 -7.72 10.42 10.47
C THR A 425 -8.81 9.62 9.78
N HIS A 426 -9.99 9.48 10.38
CA HIS A 426 -11.14 8.81 9.78
C HIS A 426 -11.62 9.53 8.52
N HIS A 427 -11.79 10.86 8.61
CA HIS A 427 -12.16 11.70 7.47
C HIS A 427 -11.14 11.61 6.34
N LEU A 428 -9.85 11.74 6.65
CA LEU A 428 -8.76 11.58 5.69
C LEU A 428 -8.81 10.20 5.03
N GLY A 429 -9.04 9.14 5.80
CA GLY A 429 -9.19 7.78 5.29
C GLY A 429 -10.32 7.66 4.26
N LYS A 430 -11.47 8.28 4.54
CA LYS A 430 -12.60 8.33 3.59
C LYS A 430 -12.25 9.10 2.32
N ARG A 431 -11.61 10.28 2.46
CA ARG A 431 -11.18 11.08 1.32
C ARG A 431 -10.19 10.33 0.42
N ILE A 432 -9.22 9.60 0.98
CA ILE A 432 -8.30 8.75 0.20
C ILE A 432 -9.05 7.68 -0.60
N VAL A 433 -10.04 7.02 0.00
CA VAL A 433 -10.86 6.00 -0.69
C VAL A 433 -11.67 6.63 -1.84
N GLU A 434 -12.24 7.81 -1.64
CA GLU A 434 -12.92 8.56 -2.70
C GLU A 434 -11.95 8.87 -3.85
N GLU A 435 -10.74 9.34 -3.54
CA GLU A 435 -9.72 9.59 -4.55
C GLU A 435 -9.29 8.31 -5.27
N PHE A 436 -9.16 7.17 -4.59
CA PHE A 436 -8.87 5.89 -5.25
C PHE A 436 -9.89 5.52 -6.32
N HIS A 437 -11.17 5.83 -6.12
CA HIS A 437 -12.19 5.56 -7.15
C HIS A 437 -12.05 6.55 -8.31
N LYS A 438 -11.87 7.85 -8.03
CA LYS A 438 -11.69 8.88 -9.06
C LYS A 438 -10.51 8.63 -9.98
N ILE A 439 -9.38 8.21 -9.41
CA ILE A 439 -8.13 8.02 -10.16
C ILE A 439 -7.94 6.56 -10.61
N ASN A 440 -8.86 5.65 -10.29
CA ASN A 440 -8.79 4.30 -10.78
C ASN A 440 -9.06 4.26 -12.29
N ARG A 441 -8.18 3.56 -13.00
CA ARG A 441 -8.26 3.45 -14.45
C ARG A 441 -8.90 2.14 -14.88
N VAL A 442 -10.00 2.22 -15.61
CA VAL A 442 -10.75 1.08 -16.11
C VAL A 442 -9.96 0.40 -17.23
N PHE A 443 -9.66 -0.89 -17.03
CA PHE A 443 -8.96 -1.74 -17.98
C PHE A 443 -9.95 -2.66 -18.69
N SER A 444 -9.67 -3.02 -19.95
CA SER A 444 -10.59 -3.83 -20.76
C SER A 444 -10.79 -5.21 -20.16
N SER A 445 -9.76 -5.77 -19.50
CA SER A 445 -9.84 -7.05 -18.78
C SER A 445 -10.84 -7.01 -17.62
N HIS A 446 -10.82 -5.95 -16.81
CA HIS A 446 -11.79 -5.77 -15.72
C HIS A 446 -13.19 -5.47 -16.25
N PHE A 447 -13.28 -4.73 -17.34
CA PHE A 447 -14.54 -4.42 -18.02
C PHE A 447 -15.23 -5.67 -18.56
N VAL A 448 -14.54 -6.50 -19.35
CA VAL A 448 -15.15 -7.75 -19.89
C VAL A 448 -15.48 -8.73 -18.78
N ALA A 449 -14.63 -8.82 -17.74
CA ALA A 449 -14.89 -9.64 -16.57
C ALA A 449 -16.15 -9.19 -15.84
N PHE A 450 -16.34 -7.88 -15.69
CA PHE A 450 -17.50 -7.33 -15.03
C PHE A 450 -18.80 -7.64 -15.78
N VAL A 451 -18.82 -7.38 -17.10
CA VAL A 451 -20.00 -7.66 -17.93
C VAL A 451 -20.37 -9.14 -17.89
N ALA A 452 -19.39 -10.03 -18.10
CA ALA A 452 -19.64 -11.46 -18.13
C ALA A 452 -20.22 -11.97 -16.80
N PHE A 453 -19.61 -11.57 -15.68
CA PHE A 453 -20.08 -12.00 -14.36
C PHE A 453 -21.50 -11.49 -14.06
N GLN A 454 -21.83 -10.26 -14.45
CA GLN A 454 -23.17 -9.71 -14.25
C GLN A 454 -24.23 -10.40 -15.12
N LEU A 455 -23.90 -10.79 -16.36
CA LEU A 455 -24.80 -11.58 -17.21
C LEU A 455 -25.07 -12.96 -16.59
N ILE A 456 -24.02 -13.68 -16.16
CA ILE A 456 -24.15 -14.97 -15.48
C ILE A 456 -25.02 -14.85 -14.22
N LYS A 457 -24.78 -13.80 -13.41
CA LYS A 457 -25.59 -13.52 -12.21
C LYS A 457 -27.05 -13.23 -12.54
N ARG A 458 -27.32 -12.52 -13.65
CA ARG A 458 -28.68 -12.15 -14.10
C ARG A 458 -29.46 -13.35 -14.62
N GLU A 459 -28.81 -14.38 -15.16
CA GLU A 459 -29.47 -15.64 -15.52
C GLU A 459 -29.79 -16.49 -14.27
N ASN A 460 -29.00 -16.29 -13.21
CA ASN A 460 -29.07 -17.07 -11.97
C ASN A 460 -29.58 -16.24 -10.78
N LYS A 461 -30.56 -15.34 -10.97
CA LYS A 461 -31.03 -14.37 -9.94
C LYS A 461 -31.46 -14.99 -8.61
N LYS A 462 -31.84 -16.26 -8.59
CA LYS A 462 -32.28 -16.99 -7.38
C LYS A 462 -31.11 -17.54 -6.56
N MET A 463 -29.89 -17.58 -7.10
CA MET A 463 -28.72 -18.12 -6.43
C MET A 463 -28.01 -17.05 -5.60
N ASP A 464 -27.57 -17.43 -4.40
CA ASP A 464 -26.59 -16.63 -3.67
C ASP A 464 -25.21 -16.69 -4.37
N LEU A 465 -24.31 -15.77 -4.00
CA LEU A 465 -22.98 -15.68 -4.61
C LEU A 465 -22.20 -17.01 -4.54
N TYR A 466 -22.22 -17.74 -3.43
CA TYR A 466 -21.44 -18.96 -3.29
C TYR A 466 -22.02 -20.11 -4.10
N SER A 467 -23.35 -20.17 -4.20
CA SER A 467 -24.04 -21.12 -5.07
C SER A 467 -23.71 -20.82 -6.54
N LEU A 468 -23.72 -19.54 -6.93
CA LEU A 468 -23.33 -19.09 -8.26
C LEU A 468 -21.88 -19.51 -8.59
N LEU A 469 -20.93 -19.24 -7.70
CA LEU A 469 -19.50 -19.55 -7.90
C LEU A 469 -19.17 -21.05 -8.01
N ARG A 470 -20.15 -21.93 -7.77
CA ARG A 470 -20.02 -23.39 -7.86
C ARG A 470 -20.76 -24.00 -9.04
N LEU A 471 -21.39 -23.17 -9.88
CA LEU A 471 -21.97 -23.65 -11.13
C LEU A 471 -20.91 -24.42 -11.94
N PRO A 472 -21.27 -25.58 -12.52
CA PRO A 472 -20.40 -26.25 -13.47
C PRO A 472 -20.02 -25.29 -14.61
N GLU A 473 -18.73 -25.25 -14.95
CA GLU A 473 -18.22 -24.32 -15.96
C GLU A 473 -18.81 -24.63 -17.35
N GLU A 474 -19.15 -25.89 -17.60
CA GLU A 474 -19.84 -26.39 -18.80
C GLU A 474 -21.27 -25.88 -18.97
N ASP A 475 -21.93 -25.45 -17.89
CA ASP A 475 -23.30 -24.92 -17.92
C ASP A 475 -23.32 -23.39 -18.17
N ILE A 476 -22.15 -22.76 -18.33
CA ILE A 476 -22.01 -21.32 -18.47
C ILE A 476 -21.54 -20.97 -19.89
N GLU A 477 -22.48 -20.48 -20.69
CA GLU A 477 -22.21 -19.96 -22.03
C GLU A 477 -22.99 -18.68 -22.27
N ILE A 478 -22.30 -17.61 -22.65
CA ILE A 478 -22.89 -16.31 -22.96
C ILE A 478 -22.81 -16.10 -24.47
N PRO A 479 -23.95 -15.94 -25.18
CA PRO A 479 -23.96 -15.62 -26.61
C PRO A 479 -23.15 -14.36 -26.92
N TYR A 480 -22.28 -14.40 -27.93
CA TYR A 480 -21.36 -13.28 -28.20
C TYR A 480 -22.08 -11.95 -28.51
N GLU A 481 -23.17 -11.99 -29.29
CA GLU A 481 -23.91 -10.78 -29.64
C GLU A 481 -24.62 -10.14 -28.43
N GLU A 482 -25.10 -10.96 -27.49
CA GLU A 482 -25.66 -10.47 -26.23
C GLU A 482 -24.56 -9.84 -25.36
N PHE A 483 -23.42 -10.53 -25.23
CA PHE A 483 -22.27 -10.03 -24.50
C PHE A 483 -21.80 -8.68 -25.05
N LYS A 484 -21.63 -8.59 -26.37
CA LYS A 484 -21.22 -7.37 -27.09
C LYS A 484 -22.21 -6.23 -26.89
N THR A 485 -23.51 -6.47 -27.12
CA THR A 485 -24.56 -5.46 -26.94
C THR A 485 -24.56 -4.92 -25.49
N THR A 486 -24.33 -5.80 -24.52
CA THR A 486 -24.25 -5.42 -23.11
C THR A 486 -22.98 -4.62 -22.81
N CYS A 487 -21.86 -4.98 -23.40
CA CYS A 487 -20.63 -4.20 -23.34
C CYS A 487 -20.84 -2.79 -23.93
N GLU A 488 -21.48 -2.62 -25.08
CA GLU A 488 -21.74 -1.29 -25.67
C GLU A 488 -22.52 -0.38 -24.71
N LYS A 489 -23.61 -0.90 -24.13
CA LYS A 489 -24.43 -0.18 -23.15
C LYS A 489 -23.64 0.21 -21.91
N LEU A 490 -22.84 -0.72 -21.37
CA LEU A 490 -22.06 -0.45 -20.16
C LEU A 490 -20.89 0.50 -20.43
N LEU A 491 -20.26 0.41 -21.60
CA LEU A 491 -19.18 1.31 -22.01
C LEU A 491 -19.66 2.76 -22.02
N GLN A 492 -20.88 3.03 -22.50
CA GLN A 492 -21.47 4.36 -22.44
C GLN A 492 -21.55 4.88 -21.00
N SER A 493 -22.04 4.06 -20.05
CA SER A 493 -22.10 4.45 -18.63
C SER A 493 -20.70 4.70 -18.04
N ILE A 494 -19.68 3.95 -18.46
CA ILE A 494 -18.29 4.18 -18.02
C ILE A 494 -17.75 5.51 -18.56
N MET A 495 -18.05 5.84 -19.82
CA MET A 495 -17.63 7.12 -20.43
C MET A 495 -18.35 8.32 -19.78
N GLU A 496 -19.61 8.16 -19.37
CA GLU A 496 -20.34 9.16 -18.58
C GLU A 496 -19.67 9.39 -17.21
N LEU A 497 -19.31 8.32 -16.50
CA LEU A 497 -18.59 8.41 -15.23
C LEU A 497 -17.20 9.06 -15.38
N GLU A 498 -16.51 8.81 -16.49
CA GLU A 498 -15.25 9.49 -16.80
C GLU A 498 -15.45 11.00 -17.02
N ALA A 499 -16.48 11.39 -17.79
CA ALA A 499 -16.81 12.80 -18.02
C ALA A 499 -17.15 13.55 -16.71
N GLU A 500 -17.75 12.85 -15.74
CA GLU A 500 -18.02 13.35 -14.39
C GLU A 500 -16.81 13.28 -13.44
N SER A 501 -15.63 12.87 -13.93
CA SER A 501 -14.40 12.70 -13.13
C SER A 501 -14.54 11.72 -11.95
N LYS A 502 -15.42 10.72 -12.09
CA LYS A 502 -15.64 9.67 -11.08
C LYS A 502 -14.73 8.47 -11.25
N LEU A 503 -14.12 8.30 -12.42
CA LEU A 503 -13.10 7.31 -12.75
C LEU A 503 -12.27 7.79 -13.96
N GLN A 504 -11.25 7.03 -14.34
CA GLN A 504 -10.50 7.22 -15.59
C GLN A 504 -10.63 5.98 -16.48
N VAL A 505 -10.40 6.10 -17.79
CA VAL A 505 -10.32 4.94 -18.69
C VAL A 505 -8.92 4.81 -19.31
N ALA A 506 -8.48 3.57 -19.54
CA ALA A 506 -7.22 3.31 -20.25
C ALA A 506 -7.39 3.53 -21.76
N PRO A 507 -6.32 3.86 -22.51
CA PRO A 507 -6.43 4.21 -23.93
C PRO A 507 -7.08 3.12 -24.78
N HIS A 508 -6.81 1.85 -24.47
CA HIS A 508 -7.42 0.73 -25.17
C HIS A 508 -8.96 0.66 -25.00
N MET A 509 -9.55 1.37 -24.03
CA MET A 509 -11.01 1.49 -23.83
C MET A 509 -11.65 2.49 -24.80
N ARG A 510 -10.85 3.26 -25.56
CA ARG A 510 -11.35 4.23 -26.55
C ARG A 510 -11.42 3.67 -27.98
N ASN A 511 -11.07 2.40 -28.15
CA ASN A 511 -11.19 1.70 -29.43
C ASN A 511 -12.65 1.31 -29.71
N ASP A 512 -12.92 0.71 -30.87
CA ASP A 512 -14.22 0.09 -31.13
C ASP A 512 -14.48 -1.09 -30.17
N ILE A 513 -15.75 -1.42 -29.98
CA ILE A 513 -16.16 -2.41 -28.98
C ILE A 513 -15.56 -3.80 -29.21
N ASN A 514 -15.39 -4.23 -30.47
CA ASN A 514 -14.84 -5.55 -30.76
C ASN A 514 -13.36 -5.60 -30.37
N THR A 515 -12.62 -4.54 -30.67
CA THR A 515 -11.23 -4.39 -30.24
C THR A 515 -11.12 -4.36 -28.72
N ILE A 516 -11.99 -3.63 -28.01
CA ILE A 516 -12.02 -3.61 -26.53
C ILE A 516 -12.26 -5.02 -25.97
N ILE A 517 -13.27 -5.72 -26.49
CA ILE A 517 -13.63 -7.07 -26.04
C ILE A 517 -12.48 -8.04 -26.29
N ASN A 518 -11.94 -8.09 -27.51
CA ASN A 518 -10.85 -9.00 -27.85
C ASN A 518 -9.60 -8.71 -27.00
N HIS A 519 -9.22 -7.44 -26.85
CA HIS A 519 -8.12 -7.04 -25.98
C HIS A 519 -8.35 -7.45 -24.52
N GLY A 520 -9.56 -7.24 -24.00
CA GLY A 520 -9.95 -7.64 -22.65
C GLY A 520 -9.86 -9.15 -22.45
N LEU A 521 -10.38 -9.93 -23.39
CA LEU A 521 -10.35 -11.39 -23.35
C LEU A 521 -8.93 -11.92 -23.43
N GLU A 522 -8.07 -11.40 -24.31
CA GLU A 522 -6.67 -11.82 -24.42
C GLU A 522 -5.89 -11.60 -23.12
N ASN A 523 -6.15 -10.48 -22.44
CA ASN A 523 -5.39 -10.05 -21.28
C ASN A 523 -5.95 -10.54 -19.93
N VAL A 524 -7.27 -10.73 -19.80
CA VAL A 524 -7.88 -11.12 -18.52
C VAL A 524 -7.36 -12.48 -18.06
N GLY A 525 -6.75 -12.49 -16.88
CA GLY A 525 -6.12 -13.68 -16.34
C GLY A 525 -5.08 -14.34 -17.25
N MET A 526 -4.41 -13.55 -18.11
CA MET A 526 -3.29 -14.07 -18.90
C MET A 526 -2.28 -14.73 -17.96
N TYR A 527 -1.87 -15.97 -18.30
CA TYR A 527 -1.01 -16.87 -17.51
C TYR A 527 -1.64 -17.73 -16.44
N HIS A 528 -2.92 -17.58 -16.16
CA HIS A 528 -3.62 -18.57 -15.35
C HIS A 528 -3.85 -19.84 -16.16
N ALA A 529 -3.72 -21.00 -15.49
CA ALA A 529 -3.94 -22.29 -16.13
C ALA A 529 -5.40 -22.44 -16.59
N LYS A 530 -6.32 -21.98 -15.74
CA LYS A 530 -7.72 -21.75 -16.06
C LYS A 530 -7.97 -20.26 -16.28
N ARG A 531 -8.60 -19.92 -17.38
CA ARG A 531 -8.83 -18.53 -17.79
C ARG A 531 -10.20 -18.03 -17.29
N PRO A 532 -10.29 -16.79 -16.79
CA PRO A 532 -11.57 -16.21 -16.38
C PRO A 532 -12.58 -16.12 -17.52
N LEU A 533 -12.10 -15.81 -18.74
CA LEU A 533 -12.93 -15.74 -19.94
C LEU A 533 -12.13 -16.20 -21.16
N VAL A 534 -12.79 -16.95 -22.04
CA VAL A 534 -12.31 -17.33 -23.38
C VAL A 534 -13.47 -17.36 -24.37
N LYS A 535 -13.16 -17.38 -25.66
CA LYS A 535 -14.13 -17.73 -26.71
C LYS A 535 -14.10 -19.23 -26.93
N ASN A 536 -15.26 -19.87 -27.01
CA ASN A 536 -15.37 -21.26 -27.45
C ASN A 536 -15.31 -21.36 -28.99
N GLU A 537 -15.41 -22.56 -29.54
CA GLU A 537 -15.35 -22.81 -31.00
C GLU A 537 -16.49 -22.11 -31.76
N SER A 538 -17.66 -21.96 -31.12
CA SER A 538 -18.82 -21.23 -31.65
C SER A 538 -18.68 -19.70 -31.54
N GLY A 539 -17.60 -19.21 -30.92
CA GLY A 539 -17.35 -17.78 -30.72
C GLY A 539 -18.04 -17.17 -29.49
N ASN A 540 -18.81 -17.95 -28.74
CA ASN A 540 -19.48 -17.53 -27.51
C ASN A 540 -18.49 -17.40 -26.35
N ILE A 541 -18.88 -16.62 -25.33
CA ILE A 541 -18.02 -16.35 -24.17
C ILE A 541 -18.29 -17.40 -23.09
N VAL A 542 -17.22 -18.06 -22.63
CA VAL A 542 -17.26 -19.06 -21.55
C VAL A 542 -16.22 -18.75 -20.48
N THR A 543 -16.40 -19.28 -19.28
CA THR A 543 -15.44 -19.17 -18.16
C THR A 543 -14.84 -20.53 -17.84
N GLN A 544 -13.55 -20.57 -17.46
CA GLN A 544 -12.89 -21.78 -16.95
C GLN A 544 -12.57 -21.70 -15.46
N ASP A 545 -12.90 -20.56 -14.83
CA ASP A 545 -12.75 -20.34 -13.38
C ASP A 545 -13.63 -19.15 -12.96
N LEU A 546 -14.82 -19.45 -12.46
CA LEU A 546 -15.80 -18.45 -12.06
C LEU A 546 -15.37 -17.65 -10.82
N SER A 547 -14.58 -18.26 -9.92
CA SER A 547 -14.02 -17.55 -8.76
C SER A 547 -13.01 -16.49 -9.22
N LEU A 548 -12.17 -16.84 -10.18
CA LEU A 548 -11.19 -15.91 -10.74
C LEU A 548 -11.85 -14.83 -11.61
N LEU A 549 -12.93 -15.16 -12.32
CA LEU A 549 -13.78 -14.18 -12.99
C LEU A 549 -14.34 -13.15 -11.99
N TYR A 550 -14.85 -13.62 -10.85
CA TYR A 550 -15.35 -12.76 -9.78
C TYR A 550 -14.27 -11.82 -9.23
N PHE A 551 -13.03 -12.31 -9.05
CA PHE A 551 -11.89 -11.47 -8.61
C PHE A 551 -11.67 -10.26 -9.53
N TYR A 552 -11.63 -10.47 -10.85
CA TYR A 552 -11.40 -9.37 -11.82
C TYR A 552 -12.62 -8.48 -12.03
N HIS A 553 -13.83 -9.05 -11.91
CA HIS A 553 -15.08 -8.30 -11.89
C HIS A 553 -15.08 -7.25 -10.76
N ASN A 554 -14.59 -7.63 -9.57
CA ASN A 554 -14.69 -6.79 -8.38
C ASN A 554 -13.96 -5.44 -8.47
N ARG A 555 -13.07 -5.26 -9.45
CA ARG A 555 -12.36 -4.00 -9.67
C ARG A 555 -13.27 -2.85 -10.11
N LEU A 556 -14.45 -3.15 -10.66
CA LEU A 556 -15.47 -2.17 -11.07
C LEU A 556 -16.63 -2.03 -10.07
N LEU A 557 -16.51 -2.58 -8.86
CA LEU A 557 -17.46 -2.30 -7.79
C LEU A 557 -17.23 -0.90 -7.21
N GLY A 558 -18.32 -0.27 -6.74
CA GLY A 558 -18.29 1.07 -6.14
C GLY A 558 -18.75 2.18 -7.08
N TYR A 559 -18.99 1.87 -8.35
CA TYR A 559 -19.51 2.81 -9.36
C TYR A 559 -21.01 2.63 -9.67
N GLU A 560 -21.69 1.75 -8.93
CA GLU A 560 -23.13 1.42 -9.10
C GLU A 560 -23.51 0.87 -10.49
N LEU A 561 -22.51 0.39 -11.25
CA LEU A 561 -22.68 -0.15 -12.60
C LEU A 561 -23.56 -1.41 -12.63
N GLU A 562 -23.62 -2.16 -11.53
CA GLU A 562 -24.48 -3.33 -11.38
C GLU A 562 -25.97 -3.00 -11.52
N ARG A 563 -26.40 -1.77 -11.24
CA ARG A 563 -27.80 -1.35 -11.39
C ARG A 563 -28.29 -1.39 -12.84
N LYS A 564 -27.38 -1.39 -13.81
CA LYS A 564 -27.69 -1.47 -15.25
C LYS A 564 -28.10 -2.88 -15.71
N PHE A 565 -28.00 -3.89 -14.84
CA PHE A 565 -28.27 -5.30 -15.14
C PHE A 565 -29.54 -5.84 -14.46
N ASN A 566 -30.20 -5.04 -13.63
CA ASN A 566 -31.36 -5.45 -12.84
C ASN A 566 -32.66 -5.42 -13.62
#